data_AF-A0A842NME3-F1
#
_entry.id   AF-A0A842NME3-F1
#
_cell.length_a   1.000
_cell.length_b   1.000
_cell.length_c   1.000
_cell.angle_alpha   90.00
_cell.angle_beta   90.00
_cell.angle_gamma   90.00
#
_symmetry.space_group_name_H-M   'P 1'
#
loop_
_entity.id
_entity.type
_entity.pdbx_description
1 polymer ?
#
loop_
_entity_poly.entity_id
_entity_poly.type
_entity_poly.pdbx_seq_one_letter_code
_entity_poly.pdbx_strand_id
1 'polypeptide(L)' 'MAIKSKSEMSSEIEIDLTGPDGNAFALMGLAQNLAKQLEYDGNKRGKLTADMMSGDYEHLLEVFEKHFGSFITLYR' A
#
# COMPACT_ATOMS: atom_id res chain seq x y z
N MET A 1 -0.75 -19.48 18.48
CA MET A 1 -1.69 -18.65 19.27
C MET A 1 -2.16 -17.50 18.38
N ALA A 2 -3.42 -17.08 18.50
CA ALA A 2 -4.01 -16.04 17.63
C ALA A 2 -3.62 -14.60 18.03
N ILE A 3 -3.00 -14.41 19.20
CA ILE A 3 -2.55 -13.11 19.71
C ILE A 3 -1.06 -13.24 20.07
N LYS A 4 -0.23 -12.31 19.59
CA LYS A 4 1.23 -12.23 19.83
C LYS A 4 1.57 -11.03 20.73
N SER A 5 2.78 -11.00 21.30
CA SER A 5 3.23 -9.90 22.15
C SER A 5 3.57 -8.66 21.31
N LYS A 6 3.32 -7.44 21.84
CA LYS A 6 3.63 -6.19 21.11
C LYS A 6 5.10 -6.06 20.71
N SER A 7 6.01 -6.65 21.49
CA SER A 7 7.45 -6.70 21.19
C SER A 7 7.79 -7.52 19.93
N GLU A 8 6.88 -8.37 19.47
CA GLU A 8 7.04 -9.20 18.27
C GLU A 8 6.38 -8.55 17.03
N MET A 9 5.84 -7.34 17.17
CA MET A 9 5.18 -6.63 16.08
C MET A 9 6.24 -6.01 15.16
N SER A 10 6.31 -6.45 13.91
CA SER A 10 7.07 -5.75 12.86
C SER A 10 6.40 -4.40 12.61
N SER A 11 7.18 -3.33 12.59
CA SER A 11 6.69 -1.99 12.22
C SER A 11 6.53 -1.81 10.71
N GLU A 12 7.12 -2.72 9.93
CA GLU A 12 7.16 -2.65 8.48
C GLU A 12 5.98 -3.43 7.89
N ILE A 13 5.31 -2.82 6.92
CA ILE A 13 4.22 -3.47 6.19
C ILE A 13 4.84 -4.33 5.11
N GLU A 14 4.58 -5.63 5.14
CA GLU A 14 5.10 -6.59 4.15
C GLU A 14 3.97 -7.09 3.28
N ILE A 15 4.14 -7.05 1.96
CA ILE A 15 3.11 -7.47 1.00
C ILE A 15 3.70 -8.48 0.04
N ASP A 16 3.05 -9.65 -0.03
CA ASP A 16 3.30 -10.65 -1.07
C ASP A 16 2.44 -10.33 -2.30
N LEU A 17 3.10 -9.90 -3.38
CA LEU A 17 2.47 -9.55 -4.65
C LEU A 17 1.86 -10.76 -5.37
N THR A 18 2.26 -11.98 -5.02
CA THR A 18 1.67 -13.23 -5.55
C THR A 18 0.44 -13.67 -4.78
N GLY A 19 0.23 -13.09 -3.59
CA GLY A 19 -0.86 -13.39 -2.69
C GLY A 19 -2.12 -12.54 -2.93
N PRO A 20 -3.20 -12.79 -2.16
CA PRO A 20 -4.44 -12.02 -2.26
C PRO A 20 -4.26 -10.52 -2.02
N ASP A 21 -3.33 -10.12 -1.15
CA ASP A 21 -3.07 -8.72 -0.83
C ASP A 21 -2.24 -8.00 -1.93
N GLY A 22 -1.65 -8.77 -2.85
CA GLY A 22 -0.89 -8.26 -3.98
C GLY A 22 -1.73 -7.73 -5.13
N ASN A 23 -3.03 -8.03 -5.19
CA ASN A 23 -3.85 -7.61 -6.32
C ASN A 23 -4.05 -6.08 -6.36
N ALA A 24 -4.32 -5.54 -7.55
CA ALA A 24 -4.48 -4.10 -7.77
C ALA A 24 -5.49 -3.42 -6.83
N PHE A 25 -6.66 -4.04 -6.60
CA PHE A 25 -7.69 -3.47 -5.73
C PHE A 25 -7.27 -3.46 -4.26
N ALA A 26 -6.60 -4.52 -3.80
CA ALA A 26 -6.06 -4.58 -2.45
C ALA A 26 -5.01 -3.49 -2.22
N LEU A 27 -4.07 -3.33 -3.15
CA LEU A 27 -3.04 -2.29 -3.09
C LEU A 27 -3.65 -0.89 -3.13
N MET A 28 -4.61 -0.62 -4.01
CA MET A 28 -5.30 0.69 -4.03
C MET A 28 -6.07 0.98 -2.74
N GLY A 29 -6.71 -0.03 -2.16
CA GLY A 29 -7.39 0.09 -0.86
C GLY A 29 -6.42 0.39 0.27
N LEU A 30 -5.28 -0.30 0.29
CA LEU A 30 -4.21 -0.05 1.25
C LEU A 30 -3.61 1.36 1.08
N ALA A 31 -3.33 1.78 -0.15
CA ALA A 31 -2.85 3.13 -0.47
C ALA A 31 -3.78 4.22 0.08
N GLN A 32 -5.10 4.06 -0.07
CA GLN A 32 -6.07 5.01 0.50
C GLN A 32 -6.03 5.06 2.03
N ASN A 33 -5.88 3.91 2.68
CA ASN A 33 -5.77 3.83 4.13
C ASN A 33 -4.47 4.47 4.64
N LEU A 34 -3.34 4.20 3.98
CA LEU A 34 -2.04 4.78 4.32
C LEU A 34 -2.02 6.28 4.08
N ALA A 35 -2.52 6.74 2.92
CA ALA A 35 -2.63 8.16 2.63
C ALA A 35 -3.47 8.89 3.69
N LYS A 36 -4.54 8.26 4.19
CA LYS A 36 -5.33 8.81 5.30
C LYS A 36 -4.53 8.90 6.61
N GLN A 37 -3.70 7.90 6.93
CA GLN A 37 -2.82 7.92 8.11
C GLN A 37 -1.73 8.99 8.01
N LEU A 38 -1.30 9.29 6.78
CA LEU A 38 -0.35 10.37 6.46
C LEU A 38 -1.02 11.74 6.27
N GLU A 39 -2.28 11.88 6.66
CA GLU A 39 -3.05 13.13 6.61
C GLU A 39 -3.21 13.72 5.20
N TYR A 40 -3.24 12.88 4.16
CA TYR A 40 -3.55 13.34 2.81
C TYR A 40 -5.01 13.81 2.74
N ASP A 41 -5.20 15.04 2.25
CA ASP A 41 -6.51 15.57 1.98
C ASP A 41 -7.25 14.77 0.88
N GLY A 42 -8.57 14.99 0.75
CA GLY A 42 -9.39 14.27 -0.21
C GLY A 42 -8.96 14.47 -1.67
N ASN A 43 -8.39 15.62 -2.01
CA ASN A 43 -7.93 15.90 -3.37
C ASN A 43 -6.65 15.11 -3.68
N LYS A 44 -5.67 15.13 -2.78
CA LYS A 44 -4.45 14.33 -2.90
C LYS A 44 -4.74 12.84 -2.98
N ARG A 45 -5.66 12.34 -2.15
CA ARG A 45 -6.09 10.93 -2.19
C ARG A 45 -6.79 10.58 -3.51
N GLY A 46 -7.64 11.47 -4.03
CA GLY A 46 -8.28 11.28 -5.32
C GLY A 46 -7.28 11.24 -6.49
N LYS A 47 -6.29 12.15 -6.47
CA LYS A 47 -5.20 12.17 -7.46
C LYS A 47 -4.34 10.91 -7.39
N LEU A 48 -3.99 10.45 -6.19
CA LEU A 48 -3.24 9.22 -5.99
C LEU A 48 -3.96 8.01 -6.61
N THR A 49 -5.25 7.84 -6.34
CA THR A 49 -6.04 6.74 -6.95
C THR A 49 -6.12 6.89 -8.46
N ALA A 50 -6.35 8.11 -8.97
CA ALA A 50 -6.41 8.34 -10.41
C ALA A 50 -5.07 7.99 -11.09
N ASP A 51 -3.93 8.31 -10.48
CA ASP A 51 -2.61 7.99 -10.98
C ASP A 51 -2.38 6.47 -10.99
N MET A 52 -2.64 5.78 -9.87
CA MET A 52 -2.55 4.31 -9.78
C MET A 52 -3.45 3.58 -10.81
N MET A 53 -4.57 4.19 -11.22
CA MET A 53 -5.50 3.64 -12.21
C MET A 53 -5.17 4.02 -13.67
N SER A 54 -4.19 4.91 -13.89
CA SER A 54 -3.92 5.47 -15.22
C SER A 54 -3.08 4.58 -16.13
N GLY A 55 -2.52 3.50 -15.61
CA GLY A 55 -1.65 2.56 -16.32
C GLY A 55 -1.99 1.10 -16.06
N ASP A 56 -1.00 0.24 -16.23
CA ASP A 56 -1.10 -1.19 -15.93
C ASP A 56 -0.70 -1.50 -14.48
N TYR A 57 -0.53 -2.78 -14.17
CA TYR A 57 -0.18 -3.22 -12.83
C TYR A 57 1.23 -2.76 -12.39
N GLU A 58 2.19 -2.68 -13.31
CA GLU A 58 3.55 -2.22 -12.96
C GLU A 58 3.52 -0.71 -12.68
N HIS A 59 2.76 0.08 -13.45
CA HIS A 59 2.52 1.50 -13.13
C HIS A 59 1.90 1.69 -11.74
N LEU A 60 0.92 0.85 -11.39
CA LEU A 60 0.34 0.86 -10.03
C LEU A 60 1.42 0.63 -8.97
N LEU A 61 2.29 -0.37 -9.15
CA LEU A 61 3.38 -0.66 -8.21
C LEU A 61 4.37 0.51 -8.11
N GLU A 62 4.76 1.12 -9.23
CA GLU A 62 5.66 2.28 -9.25
C GLU A 62 5.08 3.46 -8.46
N VAL A 63 3.80 3.79 -8.69
CA VAL A 63 3.13 4.87 -7.95
C VAL A 63 3.02 4.51 -6.47
N PHE A 64 2.66 3.26 -6.16
CA PHE A 64 2.54 2.80 -4.77
C PHE A 64 3.89 2.87 -4.03
N GLU A 65 4.95 2.32 -4.60
CA GLU A 65 6.30 2.36 -4.05
C GLU A 65 6.82 3.80 -3.90
N LYS A 66 6.59 4.66 -4.89
CA LYS A 66 6.99 6.07 -4.82
C LYS A 66 6.39 6.80 -3.63
N HIS A 67 5.14 6.50 -3.27
CA HIS A 67 4.44 7.14 -2.16
C HIS A 67 4.70 6.49 -0.81
N PHE A 68 4.98 5.18 -0.79
CA PHE A 68 4.94 4.40 0.44
C PHE A 68 6.13 3.46 0.68
N GLY A 69 7.03 3.30 -0.28
CA GLY A 69 8.17 2.39 -0.21
C GLY A 69 9.15 2.66 0.94
N SER A 70 9.07 3.81 1.59
CA SER A 70 9.84 4.09 2.82
C SER A 70 9.36 3.33 4.06
N PHE A 71 8.17 2.70 4.02
CA PHE A 71 7.59 1.97 5.16
C PHE A 71 6.89 0.66 4.76
N ILE A 72 7.05 0.25 3.50
CA ILE A 72 6.48 -1.00 2.97
C ILE A 72 7.55 -1.74 2.18
N THR A 73 7.59 -3.05 2.36
CA THR A 73 8.41 -3.97 1.56
C THR A 73 7.51 -4.85 0.71
N LEU A 74 7.74 -4.85 -0.61
CA LEU A 74 7.01 -5.66 -1.58
C LEU A 74 7.84 -6.89 -1.98
N TYR A 75 7.23 -8.07 -1.96
CA TYR A 75 7.83 -9.34 -2.37
C TYR A 75 7.13 -9.87 -3.63
N ARG A 76 7.87 -10.41 -4.60
CA ARG A 76 7.36 -10.98 -5.85
C ARG A 76 7.94 -12.36 -6.11
#